data_AF-A0A2P2JJY4-F1
#
_entry.id   AF-A0A2P2JJY4-F1
#
_cell.length_a   1.000
_cell.length_b   1.000
_cell.length_c   1.000
_cell.angle_alpha   90.00
_cell.angle_beta   90.00
_cell.angle_gamma   90.00
#
_symmetry.space_group_name_H-M   'P 1'
#
loop_
_entity.id
_entity.type
_entity.pdbx_description
1 polymer ?
#
loop_
_entity_poly.entity_id
_entity_poly.type
_entity_poly.pdbx_seq_one_letter_code
_entity_poly.pdbx_strand_id
1 'polypeptide(L)'
;MDPSTRRRRQPPSDLPTSSSSSLEPYTKIDKPGRSGGKEEEDKNKGLGWFLPVLALGMLRYMSATSNILHDCDEVFNYWEPLHYLLYNSGFQTWEYSSQFALRSYLYINFHELVGLPASWIFGDEKVRVFYAVRLFLGLISVFADATLVVALSRKYGKRLASYALAMLCLTSGCFFASTSFLPSSFSMYAMSLSSGLFLLEKPALAVFVAVLGVVLGWPFSILAFLPVTLYSLTKKFKETFVTGIITSLFLLVSQLFC
;
A
#
# COMPACT_ATOMS: atom_id res chain seq x y z
N MET A 1 3.73 17.80 -67.66
CA MET A 1 4.43 19.08 -67.49
C MET A 1 3.41 20.11 -67.03
N ASP A 2 3.42 20.35 -65.71
CA ASP A 2 3.09 21.55 -64.90
C ASP A 2 2.40 22.81 -65.50
N PRO A 3 1.85 23.73 -64.67
CA PRO A 3 0.93 23.62 -63.52
C PRO A 3 -0.13 24.77 -63.57
N SER A 4 -0.98 24.99 -62.53
CA SER A 4 -1.28 26.33 -61.95
C SER A 4 -2.57 26.42 -61.09
N THR A 5 -2.35 26.64 -59.79
CA THR A 5 -3.01 27.59 -58.86
C THR A 5 -4.51 27.88 -58.94
N ARG A 6 -5.24 27.52 -57.85
CA ARG A 6 -6.64 27.88 -57.58
C ARG A 6 -6.75 29.18 -56.76
N ARG A 7 -7.70 30.02 -57.19
CA ARG A 7 -7.91 31.44 -56.89
C ARG A 7 -8.72 31.73 -55.61
N ARG A 8 -8.33 32.81 -54.91
CA ARG A 8 -8.94 33.45 -53.72
C ARG A 8 -10.30 34.09 -54.03
N ARG A 9 -11.25 34.08 -53.08
CA ARG A 9 -12.51 34.86 -53.15
C ARG A 9 -12.70 35.70 -51.87
N GLN A 10 -13.00 36.98 -52.04
CA GLN A 10 -13.35 37.96 -51.00
C GLN A 10 -14.88 38.25 -51.01
N PRO A 11 -15.45 38.83 -49.93
CA PRO A 11 -16.88 38.81 -49.60
C PRO A 11 -17.64 40.07 -50.08
N PRO A 12 -18.99 40.13 -49.97
CA PRO A 12 -19.71 41.39 -50.05
C PRO A 12 -20.59 41.73 -48.82
N SER A 13 -20.27 42.89 -48.22
CA SER A 13 -21.06 44.10 -47.89
C SER A 13 -22.45 44.09 -47.19
N ASP A 14 -22.62 45.15 -46.37
CA ASP A 14 -23.59 45.44 -45.32
C ASP A 14 -24.98 46.07 -45.68
N LEU A 15 -25.95 45.86 -44.74
CA LEU A 15 -27.09 46.72 -44.25
C LEU A 15 -28.34 46.98 -45.14
N PRO A 16 -29.55 47.35 -44.60
CA PRO A 16 -29.86 48.04 -43.33
C PRO A 16 -31.12 47.58 -42.50
N THR A 17 -31.38 48.35 -41.44
CA THR A 17 -32.18 48.17 -40.20
C THR A 17 -33.71 48.35 -40.27
N SER A 18 -34.41 47.68 -39.32
CA SER A 18 -35.58 48.14 -38.50
C SER A 18 -36.96 47.48 -38.69
N SER A 19 -37.45 46.80 -37.64
CA SER A 19 -38.74 47.06 -36.97
C SER A 19 -38.96 46.10 -35.78
N SER A 20 -39.64 46.62 -34.77
CA SER A 20 -39.73 46.20 -33.38
C SER A 20 -40.72 45.06 -33.07
N SER A 21 -40.38 44.15 -32.16
CA SER A 21 -41.31 43.63 -31.16
C SER A 21 -40.58 43.16 -29.90
N SER A 22 -41.15 43.54 -28.77
CA SER A 22 -40.68 43.37 -27.38
C SER A 22 -40.58 41.90 -26.96
N LEU A 23 -39.40 41.48 -26.46
CA LEU A 23 -39.21 40.22 -25.74
C LEU A 23 -38.76 40.55 -24.31
N GLU A 24 -39.57 40.13 -23.33
CA GLU A 24 -39.27 40.24 -21.91
C GLU A 24 -38.00 39.46 -21.53
N PRO A 25 -37.24 39.88 -20.49
CA PRO A 25 -36.08 39.14 -20.03
C PRO A 25 -36.52 37.87 -19.29
N TYR A 26 -36.06 36.71 -19.76
CA TYR A 26 -36.23 35.41 -19.09
C TYR A 26 -35.61 35.45 -17.68
N THR A 27 -36.44 35.56 -16.65
CA THR A 27 -36.04 35.42 -15.24
C THR A 27 -36.01 33.94 -14.87
N LYS A 28 -34.81 33.43 -14.66
CA LYS A 28 -34.54 32.07 -14.18
C LYS A 28 -34.75 31.98 -12.66
N ILE A 29 -36.00 32.05 -12.23
CA ILE A 29 -36.41 31.73 -10.85
C ILE A 29 -37.30 30.49 -10.95
N ASP A 30 -37.10 29.56 -10.03
CA ASP A 30 -37.75 28.24 -9.93
C ASP A 30 -37.12 27.11 -10.75
N LYS A 31 -35.89 26.77 -10.38
CA LYS A 31 -35.45 25.37 -10.43
C LYS A 31 -35.70 24.75 -9.05
N PRO A 32 -36.53 23.70 -8.91
CA PRO A 32 -36.72 23.04 -7.63
C PRO A 32 -35.36 22.55 -7.11
N GLY A 33 -35.07 22.87 -5.85
CA GLY A 33 -33.82 22.57 -5.17
C GLY A 33 -33.45 21.10 -5.34
N ARG A 34 -32.47 20.85 -6.20
CA ARG A 34 -31.88 19.52 -6.39
C ARG A 34 -31.27 19.09 -5.05
N SER A 35 -31.39 17.81 -4.75
CA SER A 35 -30.66 17.02 -3.73
C SER A 35 -29.11 17.13 -3.78
N GLY A 36 -28.57 18.18 -4.43
CA GLY A 36 -27.16 18.42 -4.66
C GLY A 36 -26.37 18.71 -3.39
N GLY A 37 -27.01 19.19 -2.32
CA GLY A 37 -26.30 19.40 -1.04
C GLY A 37 -25.78 18.08 -0.46
N LYS A 38 -26.61 17.03 -0.41
CA LYS A 38 -26.19 15.70 0.05
C LYS A 38 -25.25 15.02 -0.95
N GLU A 39 -25.50 15.14 -2.26
CA GLU A 39 -24.62 14.53 -3.27
C GLU A 39 -23.24 15.21 -3.38
N GLU A 40 -23.13 16.53 -3.14
CA GLU A 40 -21.84 17.25 -3.11
C GLU A 40 -21.08 17.02 -1.80
N GLU A 41 -21.78 17.00 -0.66
CA GLU A 41 -21.18 16.69 0.63
C GLU A 41 -20.70 15.23 0.70
N ASP A 42 -21.44 14.30 0.09
CA ASP A 42 -21.06 12.88 -0.01
C ASP A 42 -20.03 12.63 -1.12
N LYS A 43 -19.92 13.50 -2.14
CA LYS A 43 -18.75 13.52 -3.05
C LYS A 43 -17.47 13.96 -2.33
N ASN A 44 -17.58 14.80 -1.30
CA ASN A 44 -16.43 15.35 -0.57
C ASN A 44 -15.95 14.46 0.59
N LYS A 45 -16.79 13.55 1.10
CA LYS A 45 -16.33 12.49 2.02
C LYS A 45 -15.44 11.52 1.28
N GLY A 46 -14.16 11.39 1.63
CA GLY A 46 -13.26 10.37 1.05
C GLY A 46 -13.80 8.93 1.16
N LEU A 47 -13.11 7.97 0.54
CA LEU A 47 -13.50 6.56 0.61
C LEU A 47 -13.42 6.07 2.07
N GLY A 48 -14.49 5.46 2.57
CA GLY A 48 -14.51 4.88 3.91
C GLY A 48 -13.64 3.62 3.99
N TRP A 49 -13.25 3.23 5.20
CA TRP A 49 -12.41 2.05 5.46
C TRP A 49 -13.06 0.72 5.08
N PHE A 50 -14.40 0.65 5.12
CA PHE A 50 -15.14 -0.60 4.91
C PHE A 50 -14.85 -1.23 3.55
N LEU A 51 -14.95 -0.46 2.45
CA LEU A 51 -14.78 -1.00 1.11
C LEU A 51 -13.36 -1.52 0.85
N PRO A 52 -12.27 -0.76 1.10
CA PRO A 52 -10.91 -1.27 0.93
C PRO A 52 -10.61 -2.48 1.80
N VAL A 53 -11.00 -2.45 3.09
CA VAL A 53 -10.74 -3.55 4.03
C VAL A 53 -11.48 -4.81 3.61
N LEU A 54 -12.75 -4.71 3.20
CA LEU A 54 -13.53 -5.85 2.74
C LEU A 54 -12.95 -6.42 1.43
N ALA A 55 -12.72 -5.57 0.42
CA ALA A 55 -12.25 -6.02 -0.88
C ALA A 55 -10.85 -6.65 -0.81
N LEU A 56 -9.90 -5.97 -0.17
CA LEU A 56 -8.56 -6.51 0.04
C LEU A 56 -8.59 -7.71 0.97
N GLY A 57 -9.38 -7.66 2.05
CA GLY A 57 -9.52 -8.73 3.02
C GLY A 57 -9.95 -10.05 2.39
N MET A 58 -10.97 -10.02 1.55
CA MET A 58 -11.43 -11.22 0.82
C MET A 58 -10.32 -11.78 -0.07
N LEU A 59 -9.62 -10.93 -0.83
CA LEU A 59 -8.57 -11.39 -1.74
C LEU A 59 -7.32 -11.88 -1.00
N ARG A 60 -6.93 -11.24 0.12
CA ARG A 60 -5.77 -11.67 0.91
C ARG A 60 -6.08 -12.94 1.69
N TYR A 61 -7.33 -13.13 2.11
CA TYR A 61 -7.81 -14.41 2.67
C TYR A 61 -7.78 -15.53 1.63
N MET A 62 -8.27 -15.28 0.42
CA MET A 62 -8.14 -16.23 -0.69
C MET A 62 -6.67 -16.56 -0.96
N SER A 63 -5.79 -15.56 -1.00
CA SER A 63 -4.35 -15.79 -1.15
C SER A 63 -3.78 -16.64 -0.02
N ALA A 64 -4.14 -16.38 1.24
CA ALA A 64 -3.61 -17.15 2.37
C ALA A 64 -3.95 -18.63 2.26
N THR A 65 -5.14 -18.95 1.77
CA THR A 65 -5.68 -20.32 1.71
C THR A 65 -5.34 -21.07 0.42
N SER A 66 -5.32 -20.39 -0.74
CA SER A 66 -5.20 -21.04 -2.05
C SER A 66 -3.91 -20.73 -2.80
N ASN A 67 -3.10 -19.76 -2.35
CA ASN A 67 -1.86 -19.42 -3.04
C ASN A 67 -0.78 -20.48 -2.75
N ILE A 68 -0.01 -20.82 -3.79
CA ILE A 68 1.12 -21.75 -3.69
C ILE A 68 2.36 -21.02 -3.16
N LEU A 69 3.35 -21.81 -2.73
CA LEU A 69 4.70 -21.32 -2.41
C LEU A 69 5.46 -21.19 -3.74
N HIS A 70 5.80 -19.96 -4.11
CA HIS A 70 6.41 -19.66 -5.42
C HIS A 70 7.94 -19.62 -5.39
N ASP A 71 8.53 -19.39 -4.22
CA ASP A 71 9.98 -19.20 -4.06
C ASP A 71 10.55 -20.29 -3.14
N CYS A 72 11.70 -20.83 -3.51
CA CYS A 72 12.44 -21.76 -2.66
C CYS A 72 13.05 -21.06 -1.45
N ASP A 73 13.37 -19.76 -1.55
CA ASP A 73 13.83 -18.96 -0.41
C ASP A 73 12.74 -18.87 0.66
N GLU A 74 11.46 -18.76 0.25
CA GLU A 74 10.32 -18.76 1.18
C GLU A 74 10.31 -20.03 2.05
N VAL A 75 10.47 -21.18 1.40
CA VAL A 75 10.41 -22.48 2.06
C VAL A 75 11.64 -22.70 2.94
N PHE A 76 12.83 -22.66 2.35
CA PHE A 76 14.04 -23.11 3.05
C PHE A 76 14.64 -22.06 3.98
N ASN A 77 14.47 -20.77 3.71
CA ASN A 77 15.07 -19.70 4.52
C ASN A 77 14.06 -19.00 5.44
N TYR A 78 12.76 -19.32 5.42
CA TYR A 78 11.80 -18.75 6.36
C TYR A 78 10.88 -19.79 6.99
N TRP A 79 10.19 -20.62 6.20
CA TRP A 79 9.28 -21.64 6.76
C TRP A 79 10.01 -22.73 7.55
N GLU A 80 11.08 -23.31 6.98
CA GLU A 80 11.88 -24.35 7.64
C GLU A 80 12.56 -23.83 8.94
N PRO A 81 13.24 -22.67 8.95
CA PRO A 81 13.77 -22.08 10.17
C PRO A 81 12.68 -21.75 11.22
N LEU A 82 11.53 -21.23 10.81
CA LEU A 82 10.41 -21.01 11.74
C LEU A 82 9.92 -22.32 12.33
N HIS A 83 9.79 -23.37 11.52
CA HIS A 83 9.43 -24.70 11.99
C HIS A 83 10.49 -25.27 12.94
N TYR A 84 11.78 -25.04 12.67
CA TYR A 84 12.89 -25.40 13.56
C TYR A 84 12.77 -24.73 14.93
N LEU A 85 12.48 -23.43 15.00
CA LEU A 85 12.26 -22.73 16.27
C LEU A 85 11.04 -23.25 17.04
N LEU A 86 9.92 -23.48 16.35
CA LEU A 86 8.66 -23.88 16.98
C LEU A 86 8.66 -25.33 17.49
N TYR A 87 9.33 -26.24 16.78
CA TYR A 87 9.23 -27.68 17.01
C TYR A 87 10.57 -28.37 17.28
N ASN A 88 11.68 -27.63 17.35
CA ASN A 88 13.04 -28.18 17.49
C ASN A 88 13.35 -29.27 16.42
N SER A 89 12.77 -29.14 15.24
CA SER A 89 12.90 -30.08 14.11
C SER A 89 12.71 -29.33 12.79
N GLY A 90 13.32 -29.79 11.70
CA GLY A 90 13.31 -29.09 10.41
C GLY A 90 14.70 -28.63 9.99
N PHE A 91 14.78 -27.92 8.86
CA PHE A 91 16.06 -27.49 8.31
C PHE A 91 16.50 -26.11 8.83
N GLN A 92 17.73 -26.05 9.33
CA GLN A 92 18.48 -24.80 9.49
C GLN A 92 19.44 -24.66 8.30
N THR A 93 19.28 -23.59 7.53
CA THR A 93 20.22 -23.31 6.43
C THR A 93 21.54 -22.75 6.98
N TRP A 94 22.61 -22.90 6.20
CA TRP A 94 23.92 -22.33 6.53
C TRP A 94 23.85 -20.81 6.74
N GLU A 95 22.90 -20.12 6.09
CA GLU A 95 22.68 -18.68 6.25
C GLU A 95 22.30 -18.28 7.68
N TYR A 96 21.59 -19.15 8.40
CA TYR A 96 21.22 -18.97 9.82
C TYR A 96 22.12 -19.74 10.79
N SER A 97 23.12 -20.48 10.29
CA SER A 97 24.07 -21.16 11.17
C SER A 97 24.97 -20.14 11.88
N SER A 98 25.34 -20.41 13.13
CA SER A 98 26.25 -19.55 13.90
C SER A 98 27.64 -19.44 13.27
N GLN A 99 28.01 -20.41 12.42
CA GLN A 99 29.30 -20.43 11.73
C GLN A 99 29.40 -19.38 10.62
N PHE A 100 28.33 -19.14 9.87
CA PHE A 100 28.33 -18.20 8.72
C PHE A 100 27.51 -16.94 8.97
N ALA A 101 26.42 -17.02 9.75
CA ALA A 101 25.62 -15.90 10.24
C ALA A 101 25.28 -14.83 9.18
N LEU A 102 24.83 -15.25 8.00
CA LEU A 102 24.48 -14.36 6.88
C LEU A 102 23.10 -13.71 7.04
N ARG A 103 22.18 -14.37 7.76
CA ARG A 103 20.86 -13.82 8.11
C ARG A 103 20.66 -13.84 9.62
N SER A 104 20.10 -12.76 10.16
CA SER A 104 19.64 -12.70 11.55
C SER A 104 18.28 -13.38 11.68
N TYR A 105 18.04 -14.05 12.81
CA TYR A 105 16.75 -14.63 13.15
C TYR A 105 15.66 -13.59 13.46
N LEU A 106 15.99 -12.29 13.54
CA LEU A 106 15.05 -11.26 13.96
C LEU A 106 13.74 -11.27 13.14
N TYR A 107 13.82 -11.44 11.82
CA TYR A 107 12.62 -11.48 10.98
C TYR A 107 11.75 -12.71 11.27
N ILE A 108 12.38 -13.86 11.51
CA ILE A 108 11.68 -15.10 11.87
C ILE A 108 11.05 -14.95 13.26
N ASN A 109 11.80 -14.48 14.25
CA ASN A 109 11.32 -14.26 15.62
C ASN A 109 10.11 -13.32 15.67
N PHE A 110 10.08 -12.29 14.80
CA PHE A 110 8.91 -11.42 14.69
C PHE A 110 7.64 -12.18 14.26
N HIS A 111 7.76 -13.19 13.39
CA HIS A 111 6.64 -14.02 12.95
C HIS A 111 6.38 -15.21 13.89
N GLU A 112 7.39 -15.63 14.64
CA GLU A 112 7.26 -16.59 15.73
C GLU A 112 6.28 -16.08 16.80
N LEU A 113 6.17 -14.76 16.99
CA LEU A 113 5.16 -14.15 17.87
C LEU A 113 3.72 -14.63 17.54
N VAL A 114 3.46 -14.99 16.29
CA VAL A 114 2.17 -15.56 15.85
C VAL A 114 2.25 -17.08 15.75
N GLY A 115 3.36 -17.62 15.26
CA GLY A 115 3.57 -19.06 15.11
C GLY A 115 3.52 -19.84 16.43
N LEU A 116 4.08 -19.29 17.51
CA LEU A 116 4.19 -19.95 18.81
C LEU A 116 2.86 -20.05 19.55
N PRO A 117 2.05 -18.97 19.70
CA PRO A 117 0.70 -19.13 20.23
C PRO A 117 -0.15 -20.06 19.35
N ALA A 118 0.01 -20.01 18.02
CA ALA A 118 -0.71 -20.90 17.12
C ALA A 118 -0.31 -22.37 17.30
N SER A 119 0.97 -22.69 17.53
CA SER A 119 1.40 -24.07 17.80
C SER A 119 0.87 -24.58 19.13
N TRP A 120 0.74 -23.73 20.15
CA TRP A 120 0.11 -24.11 21.42
C TRP A 120 -1.40 -24.35 21.28
N ILE A 121 -2.10 -23.54 20.47
CA ILE A 121 -3.54 -23.65 20.28
C ILE A 121 -3.90 -24.84 19.39
N PHE A 122 -3.15 -25.08 18.31
CA PHE A 122 -3.44 -26.13 17.33
C PHE A 122 -2.68 -27.44 17.57
N GLY A 123 -1.79 -27.48 18.57
CA GLY A 123 -0.98 -28.66 18.90
C GLY A 123 -0.15 -29.13 17.71
N ASP A 124 -0.30 -30.41 17.36
CA ASP A 124 0.45 -31.05 16.28
C ASP A 124 -0.08 -30.72 14.87
N GLU A 125 -1.16 -29.93 14.73
CA GLU A 125 -1.70 -29.53 13.44
C GLU A 125 -0.87 -28.40 12.77
N LYS A 126 0.35 -28.73 12.36
CA LYS A 126 1.34 -27.82 11.74
C LYS A 126 0.79 -27.04 10.54
N VAL A 127 -0.10 -27.65 9.77
CA VAL A 127 -0.77 -27.01 8.61
C VAL A 127 -1.62 -25.82 9.05
N ARG A 128 -2.29 -25.89 10.21
CA ARG A 128 -3.06 -24.74 10.73
C ARG A 128 -2.15 -23.60 11.18
N VAL A 129 -1.00 -23.92 11.76
CA VAL A 129 0.02 -22.92 12.13
C VAL A 129 0.56 -22.21 10.90
N PHE A 130 0.84 -22.95 9.82
CA PHE A 130 1.21 -22.39 8.51
C PHE A 130 0.16 -21.39 8.01
N TYR A 131 -1.12 -21.79 8.00
CA TYR A 131 -2.20 -20.88 7.58
C TYR A 131 -2.40 -19.70 8.54
N ALA A 132 -2.18 -19.86 9.84
CA ALA A 132 -2.26 -18.77 10.81
C ALA A 132 -1.23 -17.66 10.52
N VAL A 133 0.02 -18.03 10.23
CA VAL A 133 1.07 -17.07 9.86
C VAL A 133 0.74 -16.40 8.51
N ARG A 134 0.24 -17.15 7.52
CA ARG A 134 -0.19 -16.58 6.23
C ARG A 134 -1.35 -15.60 6.35
N LEU A 135 -2.32 -15.92 7.20
CA LEU A 135 -3.44 -15.03 7.50
C LEU A 135 -2.96 -13.76 8.20
N PHE A 136 -2.02 -13.87 9.13
CA PHE A 136 -1.40 -12.71 9.77
C PHE A 136 -0.70 -11.78 8.77
N LEU A 137 0.12 -12.33 7.86
CA LEU A 137 0.74 -11.57 6.77
C LEU A 137 -0.33 -10.87 5.90
N GLY A 138 -1.38 -11.61 5.53
CA GLY A 138 -2.51 -11.08 4.79
C GLY A 138 -3.20 -9.91 5.51
N LEU A 139 -3.39 -9.99 6.83
CA LEU A 139 -4.00 -8.93 7.63
C LEU A 139 -3.13 -7.67 7.70
N ILE A 140 -1.81 -7.83 7.85
CA ILE A 140 -0.86 -6.70 7.78
C ILE A 140 -0.94 -6.03 6.40
N SER A 141 -0.94 -6.82 5.33
CA SER A 141 -1.09 -6.31 3.96
C SER A 141 -2.40 -5.54 3.79
N VAL A 142 -3.53 -6.07 4.25
CA VAL A 142 -4.84 -5.39 4.20
C VAL A 142 -4.79 -4.06 4.93
N PHE A 143 -4.25 -4.04 6.15
CA PHE A 143 -4.15 -2.81 6.93
C PHE A 143 -3.30 -1.74 6.24
N ALA A 144 -2.13 -2.12 5.73
CA ALA A 144 -1.21 -1.23 5.03
C ALA A 144 -1.83 -0.66 3.74
N ASP A 145 -2.34 -1.54 2.88
CA ASP A 145 -2.91 -1.16 1.58
C ASP A 145 -4.22 -0.40 1.73
N ALA A 146 -5.08 -0.76 2.70
CA ALA A 146 -6.29 0.00 3.01
C ALA A 146 -5.95 1.41 3.52
N THR A 147 -4.90 1.55 4.35
CA THR A 147 -4.43 2.86 4.81
C THR A 147 -4.00 3.73 3.63
N LEU A 148 -3.24 3.17 2.69
CA LEU A 148 -2.83 3.87 1.47
C LEU A 148 -4.04 4.33 0.65
N VAL A 149 -5.00 3.42 0.38
CA VAL A 149 -6.20 3.73 -0.40
C VAL A 149 -7.05 4.81 0.27
N VAL A 150 -7.26 4.74 1.58
CA VAL A 150 -8.00 5.75 2.33
C VAL A 150 -7.27 7.09 2.29
N ALA A 151 -5.95 7.10 2.46
CA ALA A 151 -5.14 8.31 2.40
C ALA A 151 -5.20 8.97 1.00
N LEU A 152 -5.08 8.18 -0.07
CA LEU A 152 -5.25 8.64 -1.45
C LEU A 152 -6.63 9.25 -1.67
N SER A 153 -7.68 8.62 -1.12
CA SER A 153 -9.05 9.11 -1.28
C SER A 153 -9.27 10.47 -0.63
N ARG A 154 -8.61 10.73 0.50
CA ARG A 154 -8.67 12.00 1.23
C ARG A 154 -7.85 13.09 0.56
N LYS A 155 -6.71 12.74 -0.05
CA LYS A 155 -5.80 13.72 -0.66
C LYS A 155 -6.15 14.07 -2.10
N TYR A 156 -6.49 13.07 -2.92
CA TYR A 156 -6.66 13.20 -4.37
C TYR A 156 -8.07 12.83 -4.87
N GLY A 157 -8.96 12.42 -3.96
CA GLY A 157 -10.34 12.11 -4.25
C GLY A 157 -10.63 10.63 -4.55
N LYS A 158 -11.92 10.27 -4.54
CA LYS A 158 -12.41 8.89 -4.65
C LYS A 158 -11.97 8.17 -5.91
N ARG A 159 -11.97 8.84 -7.07
CA ARG A 159 -11.68 8.20 -8.37
C ARG A 159 -10.29 7.60 -8.40
N LEU A 160 -9.27 8.37 -8.00
CA LEU A 160 -7.89 7.88 -7.96
C LEU A 160 -7.75 6.72 -6.96
N ALA A 161 -8.36 6.85 -5.79
CA ALA A 161 -8.34 5.79 -4.77
C ALA A 161 -9.05 4.51 -5.24
N SER A 162 -10.14 4.61 -5.99
CA SER A 162 -10.82 3.46 -6.59
C SER A 162 -9.95 2.77 -7.64
N TYR A 163 -9.23 3.52 -8.47
CA TYR A 163 -8.26 2.91 -9.40
C TYR A 163 -7.11 2.24 -8.66
N ALA A 164 -6.55 2.87 -7.62
CA ALA A 164 -5.52 2.26 -6.79
C ALA A 164 -6.01 0.98 -6.11
N LEU A 165 -7.22 0.99 -5.53
CA LEU A 165 -7.84 -0.19 -4.93
C LEU A 165 -8.04 -1.30 -5.96
N ALA A 166 -8.54 -0.97 -7.16
CA ALA A 166 -8.72 -1.94 -8.24
C ALA A 166 -7.38 -2.56 -8.65
N MET A 167 -6.33 -1.76 -8.82
CA MET A 167 -4.99 -2.26 -9.12
C MET A 167 -4.46 -3.17 -8.01
N LEU A 168 -4.58 -2.78 -6.75
CA LEU A 168 -4.15 -3.60 -5.60
C LEU A 168 -4.92 -4.91 -5.47
N CYS A 169 -6.18 -4.94 -5.89
CA CYS A 169 -7.03 -6.14 -5.90
C CYS A 169 -6.72 -7.06 -7.09
N LEU A 170 -6.55 -6.49 -8.28
CA LEU A 170 -6.51 -7.25 -9.54
C LEU A 170 -5.07 -7.62 -9.98
N THR A 171 -4.05 -7.04 -9.35
CA THR A 171 -2.66 -7.37 -9.68
C THR A 171 -2.27 -8.71 -9.07
N SER A 172 -1.88 -9.67 -9.91
CA SER A 172 -1.41 -10.99 -9.48
C SER A 172 -0.22 -10.91 -8.52
N GLY A 173 0.73 -10.01 -8.78
CA GLY A 173 1.88 -9.78 -7.89
C GLY A 173 1.48 -9.37 -6.47
N CYS A 174 0.46 -8.52 -6.31
CA CYS A 174 -0.05 -8.16 -4.99
C CYS A 174 -0.68 -9.38 -4.32
N PHE A 175 -1.52 -10.13 -5.05
CA PHE A 175 -2.14 -11.35 -4.54
C PHE A 175 -1.10 -12.35 -4.03
N PHE A 176 -0.01 -12.57 -4.76
CA PHE A 176 1.05 -13.48 -4.34
C PHE A 176 1.83 -12.93 -3.13
N ALA A 177 2.32 -11.68 -3.22
CA ALA A 177 3.15 -11.09 -2.19
C ALA A 177 2.44 -10.83 -0.84
N SER A 178 1.10 -10.73 -0.79
CA SER A 178 0.37 -10.52 0.48
C SER A 178 0.58 -11.59 1.55
N THR A 179 0.90 -12.81 1.14
CA THR A 179 0.89 -13.97 2.03
C THR A 179 2.16 -14.80 1.91
N SER A 180 3.12 -14.31 1.11
CA SER A 180 4.46 -14.88 1.04
C SER A 180 5.28 -14.43 2.24
N PHE A 181 5.84 -15.39 2.95
CA PHE A 181 6.67 -15.16 4.13
C PHE A 181 8.09 -14.74 3.75
N LEU A 182 8.22 -13.53 3.20
CA LEU A 182 9.48 -12.94 2.77
C LEU A 182 9.66 -11.51 3.33
N PRO A 183 10.89 -11.10 3.64
CA PRO A 183 11.20 -9.72 4.03
C PRO A 183 10.84 -8.70 2.95
N SER A 184 10.91 -9.07 1.67
CA SER A 184 10.47 -8.22 0.55
C SER A 184 8.96 -7.93 0.60
N SER A 185 8.13 -8.92 0.96
CA SER A 185 6.71 -8.73 1.22
C SER A 185 6.48 -7.77 2.38
N PHE A 186 7.27 -7.88 3.45
CA PHE A 186 7.21 -6.95 4.57
C PHE A 186 7.57 -5.52 4.16
N SER A 187 8.62 -5.33 3.35
CA SER A 187 8.95 -4.02 2.76
C SER A 187 7.82 -3.46 1.91
N MET A 188 7.10 -4.30 1.16
CA MET A 188 5.93 -3.88 0.39
C MET A 188 4.83 -3.34 1.31
N TYR A 189 4.50 -4.04 2.41
CA TYR A 189 3.51 -3.55 3.37
C TYR A 189 3.95 -2.22 4.00
N ALA A 190 5.22 -2.14 4.41
CA ALA A 190 5.79 -0.92 4.98
C ALA A 190 5.78 0.24 3.97
N MET A 191 6.00 -0.01 2.68
CA MET A 191 5.92 0.99 1.62
C MET A 191 4.52 1.57 1.51
N SER A 192 3.50 0.72 1.43
CA SER A 192 2.09 1.13 1.36
C SER A 192 1.70 1.94 2.60
N LEU A 193 2.04 1.44 3.79
CA LEU A 193 1.70 2.11 5.05
C LEU A 193 2.45 3.44 5.21
N SER A 194 3.76 3.47 4.92
CA SER A 194 4.59 4.69 4.98
C SER A 194 4.06 5.77 4.04
N SER A 195 3.77 5.39 2.79
CA SER A 195 3.17 6.28 1.79
C SER A 195 1.80 6.81 2.25
N GLY A 196 0.96 5.93 2.81
CA GLY A 196 -0.34 6.32 3.38
C GLY A 196 -0.20 7.30 4.55
N LEU A 197 0.71 7.04 5.49
CA LEU A 197 0.98 7.91 6.64
C LEU A 197 1.53 9.28 6.22
N PHE A 198 2.40 9.31 5.21
CA PHE A 198 2.89 10.56 4.62
C PHE A 198 1.75 11.39 4.02
N LEU A 199 0.86 10.76 3.25
CA LEU A 199 -0.32 11.42 2.68
C LEU A 199 -1.33 11.89 3.74
N LEU A 200 -1.35 11.24 4.91
CA LEU A 200 -2.12 11.64 6.08
C LEU A 200 -1.42 12.70 6.95
N GLU A 201 -0.35 13.33 6.45
CA GLU A 201 0.40 14.40 7.13
C GLU A 201 1.06 13.94 8.45
N LYS A 202 1.46 12.67 8.52
CA LYS A 202 2.17 12.06 9.66
C LYS A 202 3.61 11.65 9.28
N PRO A 203 4.51 12.62 8.99
CA PRO A 203 5.85 12.33 8.43
C PRO A 203 6.76 11.52 9.37
N ALA A 204 6.68 11.75 10.68
CA ALA A 204 7.48 10.99 11.64
C ALA A 204 7.14 9.49 11.64
N LEU A 205 5.84 9.16 11.64
CA LEU A 205 5.37 7.77 11.54
C LEU A 205 5.65 7.18 10.15
N ALA A 206 5.60 7.98 9.08
CA ALA A 206 5.97 7.51 7.75
C ALA A 206 7.44 7.06 7.71
N VAL A 207 8.36 7.83 8.30
CA VAL A 207 9.78 7.46 8.38
C VAL A 207 10.03 6.31 9.35
N PHE A 208 9.34 6.26 10.48
CA PHE A 208 9.36 5.09 11.39
C PHE A 208 9.06 3.80 10.63
N VAL A 209 7.95 3.76 9.89
CA VAL A 209 7.54 2.59 9.11
C VAL A 209 8.52 2.32 7.96
N ALA A 210 9.06 3.35 7.31
CA ALA A 210 10.07 3.19 6.28
C ALA A 210 11.34 2.51 6.80
N VAL A 211 11.84 2.94 7.96
CA VAL A 211 13.01 2.33 8.60
C VAL A 211 12.73 0.87 8.97
N LEU A 212 11.56 0.57 9.54
CA LEU A 212 11.15 -0.83 9.78
C LEU A 212 11.14 -1.65 8.48
N GLY A 213 10.58 -1.11 7.40
CA GLY A 213 10.50 -1.77 6.12
C GLY A 213 11.87 -2.08 5.48
N VAL A 214 12.87 -1.22 5.70
CA VAL A 214 14.23 -1.42 5.19
C VAL A 214 15.02 -2.39 6.08
N VAL A 215 14.95 -2.24 7.40
CA VAL A 215 15.79 -2.98 8.34
C VAL A 215 15.25 -4.38 8.64
N LEU A 216 13.94 -4.52 8.87
CA LEU A 216 13.31 -5.83 9.09
C LEU A 216 12.94 -6.52 7.78
N GLY A 217 12.61 -5.74 6.76
CA GLY A 217 12.30 -6.27 5.44
C GLY A 217 13.58 -6.47 4.64
N TRP A 218 13.69 -5.74 3.54
CA TRP A 218 14.74 -5.90 2.55
C TRP A 218 15.58 -4.63 2.42
N PRO A 219 16.91 -4.66 2.66
CA PRO A 219 17.73 -3.45 2.72
C PRO A 219 17.76 -2.67 1.40
N PHE A 220 17.70 -3.36 0.25
CA PHE A 220 17.69 -2.71 -1.06
C PHE A 220 16.39 -1.92 -1.33
N SER A 221 15.33 -2.14 -0.55
CA SER A 221 14.11 -1.34 -0.62
C SER A 221 14.30 0.13 -0.22
N ILE A 222 15.45 0.48 0.38
CA ILE A 222 15.80 1.87 0.75
C ILE A 222 15.61 2.86 -0.41
N LEU A 223 15.91 2.42 -1.64
CA LEU A 223 15.75 3.25 -2.85
C LEU A 223 14.28 3.61 -3.09
N ALA A 224 13.37 2.67 -2.84
CA ALA A 224 11.94 2.91 -2.97
C ALA A 224 11.40 3.82 -1.85
N PHE A 225 12.00 3.78 -0.66
CA PHE A 225 11.60 4.64 0.47
C PHE A 225 12.16 6.05 0.38
N LEU A 226 13.24 6.26 -0.38
CA LEU A 226 13.96 7.51 -0.47
C LEU A 226 13.07 8.72 -0.80
N PRO A 227 12.13 8.67 -1.77
CA PRO A 227 11.23 9.80 -2.01
C PRO A 227 10.38 10.12 -0.77
N VAL A 228 9.71 9.12 -0.19
CA VAL A 228 8.81 9.32 0.96
C VAL A 228 9.57 9.86 2.17
N THR A 229 10.78 9.37 2.43
CA THR A 229 11.61 9.83 3.56
C THR A 229 12.11 11.25 3.32
N LEU A 230 12.67 11.57 2.15
CA LEU A 230 13.13 12.93 1.84
C LEU A 230 11.98 13.95 1.93
N TYR A 231 10.83 13.65 1.34
CA TYR A 231 9.66 14.54 1.44
C TYR A 231 9.10 14.64 2.86
N SER A 232 9.25 13.61 3.70
CA SER A 232 8.86 13.67 5.12
C SER A 232 9.81 14.56 5.92
N LEU A 233 11.12 14.48 5.64
CA LEU A 233 12.14 15.32 6.28
C LEU A 233 11.96 16.80 5.94
N THR A 234 11.58 17.13 4.71
CA THR A 234 11.34 18.54 4.32
C THR A 234 10.11 19.13 5.01
N LYS A 235 9.10 18.32 5.34
CA LYS A 235 7.90 18.78 6.08
C LYS A 235 8.16 19.02 7.56
N LYS A 236 8.82 18.09 8.25
CA LYS A 236 9.09 18.17 9.70
C LYS A 236 10.44 17.57 10.06
N PHE A 237 11.51 18.32 9.84
CA PHE A 237 12.87 17.81 9.99
C PHE A 237 13.17 17.22 11.37
N LYS A 238 13.05 18.01 12.46
CA LYS A 238 13.46 17.59 13.81
C LYS A 238 12.76 16.31 14.28
N GLU A 239 11.43 16.28 14.23
CA GLU A 239 10.61 15.14 14.67
C GLU A 239 10.93 13.89 13.86
N THR A 240 11.01 14.04 12.53
CA THR A 240 11.23 12.93 11.59
C THR A 240 12.64 12.36 11.68
N PHE A 241 13.65 13.23 11.79
CA PHE A 241 15.05 12.84 11.89
C PHE A 241 15.33 12.11 13.20
N VAL A 242 14.84 12.63 14.34
CA VAL A 242 14.97 11.98 15.64
C VAL A 242 14.27 10.62 15.64
N THR A 243 13.06 10.55 15.08
CA THR A 243 12.34 9.27 14.97
C THR A 243 13.15 8.25 14.17
N GLY A 244 13.68 8.64 13.01
CA GLY A 244 14.51 7.76 12.17
C GLY A 244 15.78 7.26 12.86
N ILE A 245 16.48 8.12 13.61
CA ILE A 245 17.66 7.72 14.39
C ILE A 245 17.28 6.73 15.48
N ILE A 246 16.27 7.07 16.30
CA ILE A 246 15.84 6.22 17.42
C ILE A 246 15.42 4.85 16.92
N THR A 247 14.63 4.78 15.84
CA THR A 247 14.21 3.50 15.28
C THR A 247 15.38 2.70 14.73
N SER A 248 16.32 3.35 14.04
CA SER A 248 17.47 2.66 13.48
C SER A 248 18.36 2.09 14.58
N LEU A 249 18.63 2.87 15.62
CA LEU A 249 19.40 2.42 16.78
C LEU A 249 18.69 1.30 17.53
N PHE A 250 17.39 1.43 17.79
CA PHE A 250 16.62 0.39 18.47
C PHE A 250 16.65 -0.95 17.70
N LEU A 251 16.47 -0.91 16.39
CA LEU A 251 16.49 -2.12 15.56
C LEU A 251 17.89 -2.72 15.46
N LEU A 252 18.94 -1.91 15.30
CA LEU A 252 20.32 -2.38 15.30
C LEU A 252 20.68 -3.05 16.63
N VAL A 253 20.29 -2.45 17.74
CA VAL A 253 20.48 -3.04 19.07
C VAL A 253 19.72 -4.36 19.18
N SER A 254 18.47 -4.41 18.71
CA SER A 254 17.67 -5.64 18.70
C SER A 254 18.31 -6.75 17.86
N GLN A 255 18.95 -6.42 16.74
CA GLN A 255 19.67 -7.39 15.90
C GLN A 255 20.89 -8.00 16.61
N LEU A 256 21.54 -7.25 17.51
CA LEU A 256 22.70 -7.75 18.25
C LEU A 256 22.32 -8.79 19.33
N PHE A 257 21.05 -8.82 19.73
CA PHE A 257 20.53 -9.72 20.77
C PHE A 257 19.77 -10.93 20.23
N CYS A 258 19.62 -11.06 18.90
CA CYS A 258 18.95 -12.18 18.22
C CYS A 258 19.94 -12.93 17.32
#